data_AF-A0A956R2B5-F1
#
_entry.id   AF-A0A956R2B5-F1
#
_cell.length_a   1.000
_cell.length_b   1.000
_cell.length_c   1.000
_cell.angle_alpha   90.00
_cell.angle_beta   90.00
_cell.angle_gamma   90.00
#
_symmetry.space_group_name_H-M   'P 1'
#
loop_
_entity.id
_entity.type
_entity.pdbx_description
1 polymer ?
#
loop_
_entity_poly.entity_id
_entity_poly.type
_entity_poly.pdbx_seq_one_letter_code
_entity_poly.pdbx_strand_id
1 'polypeptide(L)'
;MVGDPRVIFYAGAPLETQDGHTLGTLCVIDHEPRSLDDEQRRMLEALSRLVMRQLESRMLEQARQRAVHEAEAAQRHRQRFFEVSLDMLCIAS
;
A
#
# COMPACT_ATOMS: atom_id res chain seq x y z
N MET A 1 19.86 31.41 12.38
CA MET A 1 18.99 31.44 11.18
C MET A 1 19.33 30.20 10.37
N VAL A 2 18.38 29.30 10.15
CA VAL A 2 18.61 28.11 9.31
C VAL A 2 18.74 28.62 7.87
N GLY A 3 19.86 28.29 7.21
CA GLY A 3 20.17 28.76 5.86
C GLY A 3 19.09 28.36 4.87
N ASP A 4 18.70 29.31 4.02
CA ASP A 4 17.67 29.20 2.99
C ASP A 4 17.92 27.96 2.09
N PRO A 5 17.10 26.89 2.17
CA PRO A 5 17.21 25.79 1.23
C PRO A 5 16.62 26.26 -0.09
N ARG A 6 17.43 26.95 -0.89
CA ARG A 6 17.08 27.28 -2.27
C ARG A 6 16.93 25.97 -3.04
N VAL A 7 15.72 25.45 -3.11
CA VAL A 7 15.35 24.41 -4.07
C VAL A 7 15.45 25.06 -5.44
N ILE A 8 16.43 24.63 -6.23
CA ILE A 8 16.70 25.24 -7.54
C ILE A 8 16.02 24.42 -8.66
N PHE A 9 15.85 23.13 -8.45
CA PHE A 9 15.16 22.24 -9.37
C PHE A 9 14.15 21.34 -8.64
N TYR A 10 12.96 21.22 -9.24
CA TYR A 10 11.89 20.37 -8.77
C TYR A 10 11.15 19.75 -9.96
N ALA A 11 11.00 18.43 -9.96
CA ALA A 11 10.17 17.71 -10.92
C ALA A 11 9.32 16.66 -10.21
N GLY A 12 8.06 16.53 -10.63
CA GLY A 12 7.13 15.58 -10.04
C GLY A 12 6.37 14.80 -11.11
N ALA A 13 6.06 13.55 -10.81
CA ALA A 13 5.08 12.75 -11.54
C ALA A 13 3.97 12.29 -10.59
N PRO A 14 2.69 12.39 -10.99
CA PRO A 14 1.58 12.09 -10.10
C PRO A 14 1.49 10.58 -9.83
N LEU A 15 1.20 10.22 -8.58
CA LEU A 15 0.92 8.86 -8.13
C LEU A 15 -0.60 8.64 -8.23
N GLU A 16 -1.05 8.12 -9.36
CA GLU A 16 -2.47 7.97 -9.69
C GLU A 16 -2.92 6.52 -9.63
N THR A 17 -4.10 6.27 -9.07
CA THR A 17 -4.76 4.98 -9.16
C THR A 17 -5.24 4.70 -10.58
N GLN A 18 -5.57 3.44 -10.87
CA GLN A 18 -6.18 3.06 -12.15
C GLN A 18 -7.49 3.80 -12.45
N ASP A 19 -8.22 4.22 -11.42
CA ASP A 19 -9.47 4.99 -11.51
C ASP A 19 -9.23 6.51 -11.69
N GLY A 20 -7.97 6.94 -11.79
CA GLY A 20 -7.60 8.34 -12.01
C GLY A 20 -7.57 9.20 -10.74
N HIS A 21 -7.55 8.59 -9.55
CA HIS A 21 -7.41 9.35 -8.30
C HIS A 21 -5.93 9.58 -7.96
N THR A 22 -5.55 10.83 -7.80
CA THR A 22 -4.19 11.20 -7.36
C THR A 22 -4.04 10.99 -5.84
N LEU A 23 -3.13 10.10 -5.44
CA LEU A 23 -2.79 9.85 -4.04
C LEU A 23 -1.62 10.71 -3.55
N GLY A 24 -0.82 11.24 -4.48
CA GLY A 24 0.35 12.07 -4.20
C GLY A 24 1.23 12.26 -5.42
N THR A 25 2.51 12.55 -5.20
CA THR A 25 3.47 12.82 -6.27
C THR A 25 4.84 12.19 -5.96
N LEU A 26 5.43 11.50 -6.93
CA LEU A 26 6.83 11.12 -6.90
C LEU A 26 7.66 12.33 -7.31
N CYS A 27 8.47 12.85 -6.38
CA CYS A 27 9.23 14.08 -6.57
C CYS A 27 10.74 13.81 -6.65
N VAL A 28 11.41 14.54 -7.53
CA VAL A 28 12.87 14.69 -7.58
C VAL A 28 13.19 16.15 -7.26
N ILE A 29 14.14 16.35 -6.33
CA ILE A 29 14.54 17.65 -5.82
C ILE A 29 16.05 17.77 -5.95
N ASP A 30 16.53 18.90 -6.44
CA ASP A 30 17.96 19.20 -6.53
C ASP A 30 18.24 20.69 -6.19
N HIS A 31 19.43 20.94 -5.67
CA HIS A 31 19.95 22.26 -5.34
C HIS A 31 20.79 22.88 -6.46
N GLU A 32 20.99 22.16 -7.57
CA GLU A 32 21.60 22.69 -8.80
C GLU A 32 20.54 22.97 -9.88
N PRO A 33 20.75 23.96 -10.77
CA PRO A 33 19.89 24.15 -11.94
C PRO A 33 19.93 22.91 -12.84
N ARG A 34 18.77 22.29 -13.06
CA ARG A 34 18.58 21.17 -13.98
C ARG A 34 17.32 21.34 -14.81
N SER A 35 17.25 20.63 -15.92
CA SER A 35 16.05 20.46 -16.74
C SER A 35 15.92 18.99 -17.11
N LEU A 36 14.70 18.44 -17.04
CA LEU A 36 14.45 17.12 -17.59
C LEU A 36 14.26 17.21 -19.10
N ASP A 37 15.03 16.42 -19.84
CA ASP A 37 14.72 16.09 -21.23
C ASP A 37 13.50 15.15 -21.31
N ASP A 38 13.02 14.89 -22.52
CA ASP A 38 11.81 14.10 -22.73
C ASP A 38 11.97 12.64 -22.29
N GLU A 39 13.17 12.07 -22.37
CA GLU A 39 13.44 10.71 -21.91
C GLU A 39 13.39 10.63 -20.39
N GLN A 40 13.99 11.59 -19.72
CA GLN A 40 13.98 11.70 -18.26
C GLN A 40 12.56 11.96 -17.72
N ARG A 41 11.72 12.74 -18.43
CA ARG A 41 10.30 12.90 -18.09
C ARG A 41 9.54 11.58 -18.19
N ARG A 42 9.68 10.88 -19.32
CA ARG A 42 9.07 9.55 -19.52
C ARG A 42 9.53 8.55 -18.45
N MET A 43 10.80 8.61 -18.05
CA MET A 43 11.34 7.77 -16.98
C MET A 43 10.71 8.10 -15.62
N LEU A 44 10.59 9.39 -15.27
CA LEU A 44 9.96 9.81 -14.02
C LEU A 44 8.49 9.36 -13.95
N GLU A 45 7.76 9.47 -15.06
CA GLU A 45 6.39 8.93 -15.17
C GLU A 45 6.35 7.40 -15.05
N ALA A 46 7.29 6.69 -15.68
CA ALA A 46 7.37 5.23 -15.60
C ALA A 46 7.68 4.77 -14.16
N LEU A 47 8.55 5.48 -13.45
CA LEU A 47 8.84 5.26 -12.04
C LEU A 47 7.61 5.50 -11.18
N SER A 48 6.85 6.58 -11.43
CA SER A 48 5.59 6.84 -10.73
C SER A 48 4.60 5.67 -10.87
N ARG A 49 4.40 5.17 -12.11
CA ARG A 49 3.57 3.99 -12.38
C ARG A 49 4.09 2.73 -11.68
N LEU A 50 5.41 2.54 -11.61
CA LEU A 50 6.01 1.40 -10.91
C LEU A 50 5.75 1.48 -9.39
N VAL A 51 5.93 2.65 -8.79
CA VAL A 51 5.64 2.89 -7.38
C VAL A 51 4.17 2.59 -7.08
N MET A 52 3.24 3.07 -7.92
CA MET A 52 1.81 2.79 -7.76
C MET A 52 1.49 1.30 -7.79
N ARG A 53 2.01 0.55 -8.77
CA ARG A 53 1.83 -0.92 -8.81
C ARG A 53 2.36 -1.60 -7.56
N GLN A 54 3.49 -1.13 -7.03
CA GLN A 54 4.07 -1.68 -5.82
C GLN A 54 3.24 -1.37 -4.57
N LEU A 55 2.63 -0.18 -4.49
CA LEU A 55 1.71 0.20 -3.42
C LEU A 55 0.43 -0.63 -3.48
N GLU A 56 -0.19 -0.74 -4.65
CA GLU A 56 -1.40 -1.55 -4.88
C GLU A 56 -1.17 -3.01 -4.48
N SER A 57 -0.04 -3.61 -4.88
CA SER A 57 0.34 -4.97 -4.51
C SER A 57 0.43 -5.17 -2.99
N ARG A 58 1.03 -4.20 -2.27
CA ARG A 58 1.13 -4.26 -0.80
C ARG A 58 -0.23 -4.15 -0.13
N MET A 59 -1.10 -3.26 -0.63
CA MET A 59 -2.44 -3.08 -0.09
C MET A 59 -3.28 -4.34 -0.28
N LEU A 60 -3.20 -4.97 -1.45
CA LEU A 60 -3.88 -6.23 -1.73
C LEU A 60 -3.40 -7.36 -0.79
N GLU A 61 -2.08 -7.49 -0.60
CA GLU A 61 -1.54 -8.51 0.30
C GLU A 61 -1.96 -8.28 1.75
N GLN A 62 -1.95 -7.03 2.23
CA GLN A 62 -2.43 -6.68 3.56
C GLN A 62 -3.93 -6.98 3.73
N ALA A 63 -4.75 -6.65 2.74
CA ALA A 63 -6.18 -6.96 2.75
C ALA A 63 -6.42 -8.47 2.78
N ARG A 64 -5.66 -9.24 1.99
CA ARG A 64 -5.72 -10.70 1.97
C ARG A 64 -5.35 -11.29 3.33
N GLN A 65 -4.28 -10.82 3.96
CA GLN A 65 -3.84 -11.28 5.28
C GLN A 65 -4.89 -11.03 6.35
N ARG A 66 -5.53 -9.84 6.33
CA ARG A 66 -6.63 -9.51 7.26
C ARG A 66 -7.82 -10.44 7.06
N ALA A 67 -8.27 -10.64 5.83
CA ALA A 67 -9.40 -11.52 5.52
C ALA A 67 -9.15 -12.97 5.95
N VAL A 68 -7.91 -13.48 5.77
CA VAL A 68 -7.52 -14.81 6.26
C VAL A 68 -7.60 -14.87 7.78
N HIS A 69 -7.04 -13.89 8.50
CA HIS A 69 -7.05 -13.88 9.95
C HIS A 69 -8.48 -13.80 10.54
N GLU A 70 -9.34 -12.99 9.93
CA GLU A 70 -10.75 -12.88 10.28
C GLU A 70 -11.52 -14.19 10.02
N ALA A 71 -11.30 -14.82 8.88
CA ALA A 71 -11.92 -16.10 8.54
C ALA A 71 -11.50 -17.22 9.52
N GLU A 72 -10.22 -17.28 9.88
CA GLU A 72 -9.73 -18.22 10.89
C GLU A 72 -10.33 -17.97 12.27
N ALA A 73 -10.46 -16.70 12.68
CA ALA A 73 -11.10 -16.35 13.95
C ALA A 73 -12.58 -16.77 13.98
N ALA A 74 -13.32 -16.54 12.89
CA ALA A 74 -14.70 -16.96 12.74
C ALA A 74 -14.84 -18.50 12.74
N GLN A 75 -13.91 -19.20 12.08
CA GLN A 75 -13.89 -20.66 12.02
C GLN A 75 -13.56 -21.29 13.38
N ARG A 76 -12.60 -20.72 14.14
CA ARG A 76 -12.30 -21.14 15.52
C ARG A 76 -13.52 -21.00 16.43
N HIS A 77 -14.26 -19.89 16.31
CA HIS A 77 -15.48 -19.69 17.10
C HIS A 77 -16.54 -20.75 16.78
N ARG A 78 -16.73 -21.10 15.50
CA ARG A 78 -17.61 -22.21 15.07
C ARG A 78 -17.15 -23.57 15.58
N GLN A 79 -15.88 -23.92 15.43
CA GLN A 79 -15.35 -25.20 15.89
C GLN A 79 -15.47 -25.35 17.41
N ARG A 80 -15.14 -24.30 18.17
CA ARG A 80 -15.26 -24.31 19.63
C ARG A 80 -16.70 -24.47 20.09
N PHE A 81 -17.67 -23.91 19.36
CA PHE A 81 -19.09 -24.13 19.63
C PHE A 81 -19.50 -25.61 19.45
N PHE A 82 -19.01 -26.27 18.40
CA PHE A 82 -19.25 -27.70 18.18
C PHE A 82 -18.55 -28.59 19.24
N GLU A 83 -17.31 -28.27 19.61
CA GLU A 83 -16.53 -29.05 20.59
C GLU A 83 -17.13 -28.99 22.00
N VAL A 84 -17.50 -27.79 22.48
CA VAL A 84 -18.16 -27.63 23.79
C VAL A 84 -19.51 -28.36 23.85
N SER A 85 -20.22 -28.42 22.72
CA SER A 85 -21.50 -29.16 22.65
C SER A 85 -21.31 -30.68 22.75
N LEU A 86 -20.20 -31.21 22.22
CA LEU A 86 -19.82 -32.62 22.34
C LEU A 86 -19.39 -32.97 23.78
N ASP A 87 -18.67 -32.09 24.47
CA ASP A 87 -18.28 -32.29 25.87
C ASP A 87 -19.49 -32.33 26.82
N MET A 88 -20.50 -31.47 26.61
CA MET A 88 -21.76 -31.55 27.39
C MET A 88 -22.51 -32.86 27.19
N LEU A 89 -22.46 -33.44 25.98
CA LEU A 89 -23.10 -34.72 25.69
C LEU A 89 -22.39 -35.87 26.40
N CYS A 90 -21.06 -35.81 26.51
CA CYS A 90 -20.24 -36.80 27.21
C CYS A 90 -20.44 -36.82 28.73
N ILE A 91 -20.90 -35.72 29.35
CA ILE A 91 -21.12 -35.63 30.81
C ILE A 91 -22.51 -36.18 31.22
N ALA A 92 -23.40 -36.43 30.26
CA ALA A 92 -24.76 -36.92 30.49
C ALA A 92 -24.92 -38.46 30.44
N SER A 93 -23.82 -39.22 30.29
CA SER A 93 -23.77 -40.69 30.31
C SER A 93 -22.95 -41.21 31.48
#